data_AF-A0A662KLT0-F1
#
_entry.id   AF-A0A662KLT0-F1
#
_cell.length_a   1.000
_cell.length_b   1.000
_cell.length_c   1.000
_cell.angle_alpha   90.00
_cell.angle_beta   90.00
_cell.angle_gamma   90.00
#
_symmetry.space_group_name_H-M   'P 1'
#
loop_
_entity.id
_entity.type
_entity.pdbx_description
1 polymer ?
#
loop_
_entity_poly.entity_id
_entity_poly.type
_entity_poly.pdbx_seq_one_letter_code
_entity_poly.pdbx_strand_id
1 'polypeptide(L)'
;MEKRAFIAILLMFLVLIFNYFLLGTRQRQVVQPPEEKPVEAAAPIDTTYEKPVEVRVEPNIAEAETITVETPLYTALISTLGGVITSFKLHNYLSPEDEPVELVPQVGSPSDSLPLAVALHLKTGERVSLATSVFEASTRSIHLEDGTETLTLELATSQGLRVTKTLTFSGDTYVIKVKLDLQ
;
A
#
# COMPACT_ATOMS: atom_id res chain seq x y z
N MET A 1 -13.25 -15.52 -52.65
CA MET A 1 -12.93 -15.78 -51.22
C MET A 1 -12.04 -14.68 -50.64
N GLU A 2 -11.45 -13.83 -51.49
CA GLU A 2 -10.43 -12.83 -51.14
C GLU A 2 -10.93 -11.60 -50.37
N LYS A 3 -12.19 -11.16 -50.57
CA LYS A 3 -12.71 -9.94 -49.93
C LYS A 3 -12.75 -10.03 -48.40
N ARG A 4 -13.03 -11.21 -47.85
CA ARG A 4 -13.03 -11.45 -46.39
C ARG A 4 -11.61 -11.52 -45.82
N ALA A 5 -10.66 -12.05 -46.60
CA ALA A 5 -9.25 -12.08 -46.23
C ALA A 5 -8.64 -10.66 -46.18
N PHE A 6 -8.97 -9.80 -47.16
CA PHE A 6 -8.55 -8.40 -47.15
C PHE A 6 -9.09 -7.62 -45.94
N ILE A 7 -10.36 -7.83 -45.56
CA ILE A 7 -10.95 -7.20 -44.38
C ILE A 7 -10.25 -7.66 -43.09
N ALA A 8 -9.91 -8.95 -42.98
CA ALA A 8 -9.20 -9.48 -41.82
C ALA A 8 -7.79 -8.88 -41.68
N ILE A 9 -7.06 -8.74 -42.79
CA ILE A 9 -5.73 -8.12 -42.80
C ILE A 9 -5.81 -6.64 -42.40
N LEU A 10 -6.79 -5.90 -42.94
CA LEU A 10 -6.99 -4.49 -42.59
C LEU A 10 -7.31 -4.30 -41.10
N LEU A 11 -8.17 -5.16 -40.54
CA LEU A 11 -8.51 -5.13 -39.12
C LEU A 11 -7.31 -5.46 -38.22
N MET A 12 -6.47 -6.41 -38.64
CA MET A 12 -5.25 -6.76 -37.90
C MET A 12 -4.29 -5.56 -37.81
N PHE A 13 -4.06 -4.83 -38.91
CA PHE A 13 -3.25 -3.61 -38.89
C PHE A 13 -3.87 -2.52 -38.02
N LEU A 14 -5.19 -2.36 -38.06
CA LEU A 14 -5.88 -1.34 -37.27
C LEU A 14 -5.77 -1.58 -35.76
N VAL A 15 -5.85 -2.84 -35.33
CA VAL A 15 -5.63 -3.23 -33.93
C VAL A 15 -4.18 -2.97 -33.49
N LEU A 16 -3.19 -3.29 -34.34
CA LEU A 16 -1.77 -3.05 -34.02
C LEU A 16 -1.45 -1.56 -33.92
N ILE A 17 -1.99 -0.74 -34.82
CA ILE A 17 -1.81 0.73 -34.79
C ILE A 17 -2.46 1.31 -33.54
N PHE A 18 -3.67 0.85 -33.18
CA PHE A 18 -4.35 1.29 -31.98
C PHE A 18 -3.57 0.91 -30.71
N ASN A 19 -3.06 -0.31 -30.63
CA ASN A 19 -2.22 -0.76 -29.51
C ASN A 19 -0.92 0.03 -29.41
N TYR A 20 -0.23 0.26 -30.53
CA TYR A 20 1.00 1.06 -30.59
C TYR A 20 0.78 2.50 -30.13
N PHE A 21 -0.36 3.11 -30.49
CA PHE A 21 -0.71 4.46 -30.07
C PHE A 21 -1.03 4.54 -28.57
N LEU A 22 -1.63 3.50 -28.00
CA LEU A 22 -1.92 3.39 -26.56
C LEU A 22 -0.68 3.12 -25.70
N LEU A 23 0.31 2.38 -26.21
CA LEU A 23 1.53 2.02 -25.49
C LEU A 23 2.72 2.95 -25.81
N GLY A 24 2.43 4.23 -26.07
CA GLY A 24 3.42 5.29 -26.31
C GLY A 24 4.70 5.12 -25.50
N THR A 25 5.80 4.95 -26.23
CA THR A 25 7.13 4.57 -25.77
C THR A 25 7.60 5.31 -24.52
N ARG A 26 7.54 4.67 -23.35
CA ARG A 26 8.34 5.07 -22.20
C ARG A 26 9.77 4.54 -22.41
N GLN A 27 10.61 5.36 -23.04
CA GLN A 27 12.04 5.15 -23.04
C GLN A 27 12.54 5.14 -21.60
N ARG A 28 13.02 3.97 -21.15
CA ARG A 28 13.72 3.82 -19.89
C ARG A 28 15.07 4.52 -20.03
N GLN A 29 15.21 5.70 -19.42
CA GLN A 29 16.53 6.27 -19.19
C GLN A 29 17.25 5.34 -18.21
N VAL A 30 18.27 4.66 -18.73
CA VAL A 30 19.23 3.89 -17.94
C VAL A 30 20.15 4.90 -17.28
N VAL A 31 19.91 5.21 -16.00
CA VAL A 31 20.91 5.87 -15.15
C VAL A 31 21.75 4.76 -14.55
N GLN A 32 23.03 4.73 -14.91
CA GLN A 32 24.04 3.80 -14.39
C GLN A 32 24.27 4.07 -12.88
N PRO A 33 24.28 3.04 -12.02
CA PRO A 33 24.73 3.16 -10.65
C PRO A 33 26.24 3.47 -10.59
N PRO A 34 26.69 4.46 -9.80
CA PRO A 34 28.09 4.60 -9.43
C PRO A 34 28.59 3.38 -8.64
N GLU A 35 29.78 2.92 -8.99
CA GLU A 35 30.56 1.84 -8.36
C GLU A 35 30.68 1.99 -6.85
N GLU A 36 30.31 0.94 -6.12
CA GLU A 36 30.52 0.78 -4.69
C GLU A 36 31.88 0.10 -4.46
N LYS A 37 32.80 0.79 -3.77
CA LYS A 37 34.03 0.18 -3.26
C LYS A 37 33.77 -0.37 -1.85
N PRO A 38 34.20 -1.61 -1.56
CA PRO A 38 33.90 -2.30 -0.30
C PRO A 38 34.70 -1.73 0.88
N VAL A 39 34.04 -1.59 2.03
CA VAL A 39 34.70 -1.50 3.33
C VAL A 39 34.23 -2.65 4.21
N GLU A 40 35.23 -3.42 4.59
CA GLU A 40 35.25 -4.63 5.39
C GLU A 40 34.86 -4.37 6.86
N ALA A 41 34.30 -5.40 7.48
CA ALA A 41 33.71 -5.41 8.81
C ALA A 41 34.72 -5.24 9.95
N ALA A 42 34.31 -4.52 11.01
CA ALA A 42 34.72 -4.77 12.38
C ALA A 42 33.64 -4.29 13.37
N ALA A 43 33.08 -5.23 14.14
CA ALA A 43 32.21 -5.00 15.30
C ALA A 43 33.06 -4.85 16.59
N PRO A 44 32.46 -4.70 17.79
CA PRO A 44 31.45 -3.76 18.26
C PRO A 44 31.96 -2.96 19.49
N ILE A 45 31.42 -1.77 19.78
CA ILE A 45 31.53 -1.20 21.13
C ILE A 45 30.32 -0.35 21.49
N ASP A 46 29.69 -0.76 22.58
CA ASP A 46 28.63 -0.09 23.30
C ASP A 46 29.24 1.01 24.17
N THR A 47 28.85 2.27 23.99
CA THR A 47 28.99 3.33 25.01
C THR A 47 27.93 4.40 24.79
N THR A 48 27.04 4.49 25.77
CA THR A 48 26.04 5.55 25.97
C THR A 48 26.69 6.94 26.08
N TYR A 49 26.18 7.92 25.33
CA TYR A 49 26.24 9.36 25.63
C TYR A 49 24.91 10.03 25.24
N GLU A 50 24.33 10.76 26.20
CA GLU A 50 23.08 11.52 26.11
C GLU A 50 23.22 12.87 25.37
N LYS A 51 22.30 13.10 24.41
CA LYS A 51 21.49 14.31 24.11
C LYS A 51 22.16 15.60 23.57
N PRO A 52 21.60 16.19 22.49
CA PRO A 52 20.61 17.26 22.68
C PRO A 52 19.27 17.00 21.97
N VAL A 53 18.18 17.44 22.60
CA VAL A 53 16.83 17.44 22.05
C VAL A 53 16.74 18.55 21.01
N GLU A 54 16.45 18.16 19.79
CA GLU A 54 15.87 19.04 18.78
C GLU A 54 14.36 18.81 18.84
N VAL A 55 13.62 19.75 19.43
CA VAL A 55 12.16 19.74 19.39
C VAL A 55 11.75 20.12 17.97
N ARG A 56 11.77 19.13 17.08
CA ARG A 56 10.90 19.10 15.94
C ARG A 56 9.59 18.53 16.44
N VAL A 57 8.51 19.30 16.40
CA VAL A 57 7.17 18.72 16.51
C VAL A 57 6.96 17.96 15.21
N GLU A 58 7.54 16.77 15.13
CA GLU A 58 7.14 15.76 14.17
C GLU A 58 5.73 15.30 14.54
N PRO A 59 4.86 14.99 13.56
CA PRO A 59 3.73 14.12 13.86
C PRO A 59 4.32 12.87 14.53
N ASN A 60 3.68 12.38 15.58
CA ASN A 60 4.22 11.29 16.40
C ASN A 60 4.25 9.95 15.64
N ILE A 61 5.11 9.85 14.63
CA ILE A 61 5.35 8.64 13.82
C ILE A 61 5.89 7.52 14.70
N ALA A 62 6.49 7.86 15.85
CA ALA A 62 6.98 6.90 16.84
C ALA A 62 5.87 6.03 17.47
N GLU A 63 4.60 6.43 17.34
CA GLU A 63 3.43 5.66 17.81
C GLU A 63 2.76 4.85 16.71
N ALA A 64 3.27 4.89 15.47
CA ALA A 64 2.72 4.07 14.40
C ALA A 64 2.98 2.58 14.65
N GLU A 65 1.94 1.77 14.52
CA GLU A 65 1.97 0.32 14.72
C GLU A 65 1.57 -0.39 13.42
N THR A 66 1.96 -1.66 13.31
CA THR A 66 1.51 -2.55 12.24
C THR A 66 0.55 -3.58 12.81
N ILE A 67 -0.64 -3.66 12.24
CA ILE A 67 -1.67 -4.64 12.57
C ILE A 67 -1.57 -5.79 11.57
N THR A 68 -1.40 -7.01 12.07
CA THR A 68 -1.38 -8.22 11.25
C THR A 68 -2.76 -8.85 11.21
N VAL A 69 -3.24 -9.16 10.00
CA VAL A 69 -4.48 -9.89 9.76
C VAL A 69 -4.15 -11.18 9.02
N GLU A 70 -4.39 -12.32 9.66
CA GLU A 70 -4.17 -13.65 9.11
C GLU A 70 -5.49 -14.36 8.86
N THR A 71 -5.61 -14.95 7.68
CA THR A 71 -6.73 -15.80 7.27
C THR A 71 -6.18 -17.03 6.53
N PRO A 72 -6.99 -18.07 6.26
CA PRO A 72 -6.53 -19.18 5.43
C PRO A 72 -6.12 -18.74 4.02
N LEU A 73 -6.74 -17.67 3.50
CA LEU A 73 -6.59 -17.23 2.11
C LEU A 73 -5.48 -16.20 1.89
N TYR A 74 -5.21 -15.36 2.87
CA TYR A 74 -4.25 -14.26 2.77
C TYR A 74 -3.71 -13.79 4.13
N THR A 75 -2.56 -13.12 4.08
CA THR A 75 -2.01 -12.32 5.18
C THR A 75 -1.94 -10.85 4.75
N ALA A 76 -2.51 -9.95 5.56
CA ALA A 76 -2.47 -8.51 5.31
C ALA A 76 -1.80 -7.77 6.47
N LEU A 77 -0.97 -6.78 6.14
CA LEU A 77 -0.39 -5.85 7.11
C LEU A 77 -1.01 -4.48 6.94
N ILE A 78 -1.53 -3.92 8.03
CA ILE A 78 -2.15 -2.59 8.05
C ILE A 78 -1.30 -1.68 8.94
N SER A 79 -0.81 -0.57 8.38
CA SER A 79 -0.13 0.46 9.16
C SER A 79 -1.15 1.40 9.78
N THR A 80 -1.04 1.66 11.08
CA THR A 80 -1.84 2.71 11.73
C THR A 80 -1.43 4.11 11.28
N LEU A 81 -0.22 4.28 10.75
CA LEU A 81 0.14 5.49 10.00
C LEU A 81 -0.58 5.50 8.66
N GLY A 82 -1.51 6.44 8.50
CA GLY A 82 -2.36 6.59 7.34
C GLY A 82 -3.52 5.60 7.26
N GLY A 83 -3.56 4.59 8.14
CA GLY A 83 -4.55 3.52 8.12
C GLY A 83 -4.50 2.71 6.81
N VAL A 84 -3.32 2.50 6.24
CA VAL A 84 -3.13 1.91 4.90
C VAL A 84 -2.75 0.45 4.96
N ILE A 85 -3.03 -0.32 3.91
CA ILE A 85 -2.48 -1.68 3.77
C ILE A 85 -1.07 -1.56 3.19
N THR A 86 -0.09 -2.14 3.87
CA THR A 86 1.33 -2.13 3.46
C THR A 86 1.78 -3.45 2.84
N SER A 87 1.06 -4.54 3.08
CA SER A 87 1.29 -5.85 2.46
C SER A 87 -0.03 -6.62 2.38
N PHE A 88 -0.22 -7.38 1.31
CA PHE A 88 -1.35 -8.26 1.08
C PHE A 88 -0.90 -9.49 0.29
N LYS A 89 -0.53 -10.55 1.01
CA LYS A 89 -0.01 -11.81 0.45
C LYS A 89 -1.13 -12.83 0.27
N LEU A 90 -1.27 -13.37 -0.94
CA LEU A 90 -2.28 -14.36 -1.29
C LEU A 90 -1.73 -15.79 -1.14
N HIS A 91 -2.26 -16.58 -0.22
CA HIS A 91 -1.70 -17.92 0.07
C HIS A 91 -1.92 -18.93 -1.06
N ASN A 92 -3.03 -18.82 -1.80
CA ASN A 92 -3.41 -19.76 -2.86
C ASN A 92 -2.86 -19.37 -4.25
N TYR A 93 -2.09 -18.30 -4.35
CA TYR A 93 -1.55 -17.80 -5.60
C TYR A 93 -0.04 -17.69 -5.46
N LEU A 94 0.69 -18.46 -6.25
CA LEU A 94 2.14 -18.52 -6.18
C LEU A 94 2.77 -17.82 -7.38
N SER A 95 3.91 -17.18 -7.16
CA SER A 95 4.79 -16.68 -8.21
C SER A 95 5.53 -17.86 -8.89
N PRO A 96 6.26 -17.61 -9.99
CA PRO A 96 7.13 -18.63 -10.60
C PRO A 96 8.21 -19.19 -9.66
N GLU A 97 8.51 -18.49 -8.57
CA GLU A 97 9.47 -18.85 -7.53
C GLU A 97 8.82 -19.60 -6.34
N ASP A 98 7.56 -20.03 -6.49
CA ASP A 98 6.77 -20.73 -5.46
C ASP A 98 6.50 -19.89 -4.18
N GLU A 99 6.56 -18.56 -4.26
CA GLU A 99 6.23 -17.65 -3.16
C GLU A 99 4.79 -17.10 -3.28
N PRO A 100 4.06 -16.89 -2.16
CA PRO A 100 2.76 -16.22 -2.18
C PRO A 100 2.81 -14.86 -2.87
N VAL A 101 1.87 -14.62 -3.78
CA VAL A 101 1.77 -13.37 -4.54
C VAL A 101 1.48 -12.21 -3.58
N GLU A 102 2.34 -11.18 -3.62
CA GLU A 102 2.17 -9.91 -2.93
C GLU A 102 1.45 -8.90 -3.85
N LEU A 103 0.31 -8.38 -3.42
CA LEU A 103 -0.48 -7.42 -4.20
C LEU A 103 -0.08 -5.95 -3.95
N VAL A 104 0.52 -5.65 -2.81
CA VAL A 104 0.92 -4.28 -2.46
C VAL A 104 2.39 -4.08 -2.81
N PRO A 105 2.72 -3.18 -3.75
CA PRO A 105 4.10 -2.83 -4.04
C PRO A 105 4.78 -2.29 -2.78
N GLN A 106 6.00 -2.77 -2.51
CA GLN A 106 6.79 -2.27 -1.39
C GLN A 106 7.07 -0.76 -1.53
N VAL A 107 7.16 -0.07 -0.40
CA VAL A 107 7.46 1.38 -0.31
C VAL A 107 8.77 1.68 -1.06
N GLY A 108 8.77 2.66 -1.97
CA GLY A 108 9.91 2.98 -2.83
C GLY A 108 9.88 2.32 -4.22
N SER A 109 8.84 1.54 -4.52
CA SER A 109 8.52 1.11 -5.88
C SER A 109 7.96 2.29 -6.69
N PRO A 110 8.21 2.39 -8.01
CA PRO A 110 7.70 3.50 -8.85
C PRO A 110 6.16 3.63 -8.87
N SER A 111 5.46 2.69 -8.24
CA SER A 111 4.03 2.71 -7.95
C SER A 111 3.86 2.91 -6.44
N ASP A 112 4.13 4.12 -5.92
CA ASP A 112 3.85 4.48 -4.52
C ASP A 112 2.32 4.53 -4.29
N SER A 113 1.67 3.37 -4.34
CA SER A 113 0.27 3.22 -4.03
C SER A 113 0.12 3.11 -2.52
N LEU A 114 -0.83 3.84 -1.96
CA LEU A 114 -1.22 3.74 -0.55
C LEU A 114 -2.64 3.19 -0.48
N PRO A 115 -2.83 1.85 -0.55
CA PRO A 115 -4.15 1.26 -0.51
C PRO A 115 -4.93 1.69 0.72
N LEU A 116 -6.19 2.05 0.50
CA LEU A 116 -7.11 2.56 1.51
C LEU A 116 -6.70 3.90 2.16
N ALA A 117 -5.72 4.64 1.64
CA ALA A 117 -5.45 5.99 2.12
C ALA A 117 -6.67 6.90 1.94
N VAL A 118 -6.94 7.73 2.94
CA VAL A 118 -8.06 8.67 2.94
C VAL A 118 -7.55 10.08 2.69
N ALA A 119 -8.23 10.81 1.81
CA ALA A 119 -8.04 12.24 1.62
C ALA A 119 -9.40 12.93 1.64
N LEU A 120 -9.46 14.07 2.32
CA LEU A 120 -10.65 14.89 2.47
C LEU A 120 -10.61 16.01 1.44
N HIS A 121 -11.73 16.22 0.76
CA HIS A 121 -11.91 17.35 -0.14
C HIS A 121 -12.82 18.37 0.54
N LEU A 122 -12.23 19.49 0.94
CA LEU A 122 -12.94 20.54 1.65
C LEU A 122 -13.71 21.41 0.66
N LYS A 123 -14.78 22.06 1.14
CA LYS A 123 -15.56 23.02 0.33
C LYS A 123 -14.73 24.23 -0.13
N THR A 124 -13.63 24.50 0.57
CA THR A 124 -12.63 25.53 0.21
C THR A 124 -11.81 25.16 -1.02
N GLY A 125 -11.91 23.92 -1.52
CA GLY A 125 -11.11 23.39 -2.61
C GLY A 125 -9.79 22.75 -2.16
N GLU A 126 -9.47 22.83 -0.86
CA GLU A 126 -8.30 22.20 -0.28
C GLU A 126 -8.46 20.67 -0.22
N ARG A 127 -7.36 19.95 -0.48
CA ARG A 127 -7.26 18.50 -0.28
C ARG A 127 -6.36 18.22 0.90
N VAL A 128 -6.92 17.62 1.95
CA VAL A 128 -6.19 17.22 3.15
C VAL A 128 -5.97 15.71 3.11
N SER A 129 -4.72 15.28 3.01
CA SER A 129 -4.37 13.85 3.07
C SER A 129 -4.27 13.40 4.52
N LEU A 130 -4.86 12.25 4.84
CA LEU A 130 -4.71 11.61 6.15
C LEU A 130 -3.61 10.53 6.15
N ALA A 131 -2.90 10.34 5.04
CA ALA A 131 -1.87 9.29 4.89
C ALA A 131 -0.69 9.43 5.87
N THR A 132 -0.48 10.62 6.45
CA THR A 132 0.57 10.89 7.45
C THR A 132 0.01 11.00 8.87
N SER A 133 -1.29 10.76 9.07
CA SER A 133 -1.94 10.79 10.38
C SER A 133 -1.89 9.40 11.02
N VAL A 134 -1.64 9.33 12.32
CA VAL A 134 -1.65 8.06 13.06
C VAL A 134 -3.06 7.79 13.58
N PHE A 135 -3.62 6.64 13.23
CA PHE A 135 -4.91 6.16 13.71
C PHE A 135 -4.72 5.31 14.98
N GLU A 136 -5.66 5.37 15.90
CA GLU A 136 -5.76 4.43 17.01
C GLU A 136 -6.49 3.16 16.55
N ALA A 137 -5.92 1.99 16.82
CA ALA A 137 -6.47 0.70 16.39
C ALA A 137 -7.21 0.00 17.53
N SER A 138 -8.36 -0.62 17.23
CA SER A 138 -9.14 -1.38 18.21
C SER A 138 -8.49 -2.70 18.66
N THR A 139 -7.54 -3.22 17.87
CA THR A 139 -6.77 -4.44 18.15
C THR A 139 -5.41 -4.37 17.48
N ARG A 140 -4.46 -5.18 17.97
CA ARG A 140 -3.09 -5.29 17.44
C ARG A 140 -2.92 -6.40 16.40
N SER A 141 -3.80 -7.39 16.40
CA SER A 141 -3.82 -8.46 15.41
C SER A 141 -5.21 -9.08 15.28
N ILE A 142 -5.45 -9.72 14.14
CA ILE A 142 -6.66 -10.51 13.84
C ILE A 142 -6.18 -11.84 13.25
N HIS A 143 -6.71 -12.93 13.76
CA HIS A 143 -6.47 -14.26 13.22
C HIS A 143 -7.81 -14.97 13.08
N LEU A 144 -8.17 -15.30 11.84
CA LEU A 144 -9.46 -15.87 11.48
C LEU A 144 -9.23 -17.18 10.76
N GLU A 145 -9.96 -18.23 11.13
CA GLU A 145 -10.05 -19.47 10.34
C GLU A 145 -11.35 -19.47 9.53
N ASP A 146 -12.46 -19.08 10.18
CA ASP A 146 -13.77 -18.90 9.58
C ASP A 146 -14.46 -17.62 10.11
N GLY A 147 -15.66 -17.33 9.60
CA GLY A 147 -16.47 -16.21 10.07
C GLY A 147 -15.93 -14.83 9.66
N THR A 148 -16.18 -13.82 10.50
CA THR A 148 -15.81 -12.42 10.24
C THR A 148 -15.35 -11.71 11.51
N GLU A 149 -14.35 -10.84 11.38
CA GLU A 149 -13.90 -9.95 12.45
C GLU A 149 -13.61 -8.55 11.91
N THR A 150 -13.62 -7.56 12.79
CA THR A 150 -13.54 -6.14 12.41
C THR A 150 -12.37 -5.44 13.10
N LEU A 151 -11.58 -4.71 12.32
CA LEU A 151 -10.62 -3.72 12.79
C LEU A 151 -11.24 -2.33 12.65
N THR A 152 -11.24 -1.57 13.76
CA THR A 152 -11.60 -0.15 13.75
C THR A 152 -10.33 0.69 13.91
N LEU A 153 -10.18 1.69 13.04
CA LEU A 153 -9.12 2.69 13.05
C LEU A 153 -9.75 4.07 13.27
N GLU A 154 -9.41 4.73 14.35
CA GLU A 154 -9.97 6.03 14.74
C GLU A 154 -8.92 7.13 14.68
N LEU A 155 -9.28 8.27 14.12
CA LEU A 155 -8.46 9.48 14.10
C LEU A 155 -9.28 10.64 14.63
N ALA A 156 -8.79 11.28 15.68
CA ALA A 156 -9.31 12.55 16.17
C ALA A 156 -8.27 13.65 15.95
N THR A 157 -8.65 14.71 15.24
CA THR A 157 -7.76 15.86 15.00
C THR A 157 -7.99 16.96 16.04
N SER A 158 -7.00 17.83 16.23
CA SER A 158 -7.11 19.00 17.11
C SER A 158 -8.22 19.99 16.69
N GLN A 159 -8.64 19.93 15.42
CA GLN A 159 -9.72 20.76 14.87
C GLN A 159 -11.12 20.16 15.12
N GLY A 160 -11.21 19.06 15.88
CA GLY A 160 -12.47 18.41 16.23
C GLY A 160 -12.99 17.40 15.21
N LEU A 161 -12.35 17.28 14.04
CA LEU A 161 -12.69 16.25 13.06
C LEU A 161 -12.44 14.86 13.63
N ARG A 162 -13.42 13.96 13.49
CA ARG A 162 -13.26 12.53 13.78
C ARG A 162 -13.48 11.70 12.52
N VAL A 163 -12.55 10.79 12.27
CA VAL A 163 -12.60 9.84 11.17
C VAL A 163 -12.55 8.44 11.77
N THR A 164 -13.57 7.63 11.50
CA THR A 164 -13.61 6.22 11.90
C THR A 164 -13.61 5.37 10.65
N LYS A 165 -12.65 4.46 10.55
CA LYS A 165 -12.53 3.51 9.46
C LYS A 165 -12.71 2.10 10.01
N THR A 166 -13.66 1.38 9.46
CA THR A 166 -14.02 0.03 9.89
C THR A 166 -13.74 -0.93 8.75
N LEU A 167 -12.84 -1.88 8.99
CA LEU A 167 -12.45 -2.94 8.06
C LEU A 167 -13.00 -4.26 8.57
N THR A 168 -13.90 -4.90 7.83
CA THR A 168 -14.42 -6.23 8.18
C THR A 168 -13.80 -7.27 7.27
N PHE A 169 -13.09 -8.20 7.88
CA PHE A 169 -12.41 -9.33 7.24
C PHE A 169 -13.25 -10.59 7.38
N SER A 170 -12.96 -11.58 6.54
CA SER A 170 -13.60 -12.89 6.59
C SER A 170 -12.62 -13.99 6.23
N GLY A 171 -12.75 -15.15 6.89
CA GLY A 171 -11.84 -16.28 6.67
C GLY A 171 -12.02 -16.98 5.31
N ASP A 172 -13.18 -16.83 4.66
CA ASP A 172 -13.55 -17.60 3.46
C ASP A 172 -13.55 -16.78 2.15
N THR A 173 -13.18 -15.49 2.20
CA THR A 173 -13.14 -14.62 1.02
C THR A 173 -12.02 -13.59 1.07
N TYR A 174 -11.55 -13.17 -0.11
CA TYR A 174 -10.58 -12.06 -0.25
C TYR A 174 -11.22 -10.67 -0.11
N VAL A 175 -12.55 -10.60 0.04
CA VAL A 175 -13.28 -9.32 0.13
C VAL A 175 -13.15 -8.72 1.52
N ILE A 176 -12.55 -7.54 1.60
CA ILE A 176 -12.55 -6.71 2.79
C ILE A 176 -13.67 -5.67 2.65
N LYS A 177 -14.61 -5.64 3.59
CA LYS A 177 -15.61 -4.57 3.64
C LYS A 177 -15.00 -3.35 4.31
N VAL A 178 -15.17 -2.20 3.69
CA VAL A 178 -14.66 -0.92 4.19
C VAL A 178 -15.83 0.01 4.44
N LYS A 179 -15.93 0.52 5.67
CA LYS A 179 -16.84 1.61 6.04
C LYS A 179 -16.02 2.78 6.56
N LEU A 180 -16.40 3.99 6.15
CA LEU A 180 -15.77 5.23 6.58
C LEU A 180 -16.86 6.16 7.11
N ASP A 181 -16.73 6.57 8.37
CA ASP A 181 -17.60 7.53 9.02
C ASP A 181 -16.80 8.81 9.34
N LEU A 182 -17.43 9.95 9.09
CA LEU A 182 -16.86 11.29 9.31
C LEU A 182 -17.82 12.07 10.23
N GLN A 183 -17.30 12.65 11.31
CA GLN A 183 -18.06 13.45 12.27
C GLN A 183 -17.44 14.84 12.46
#